data_AF-A0A1I0GZM5-F1
#
_entry.id   AF-A0A1I0GZM5-F1
#
_cell.length_a   1.000
_cell.length_b   1.000
_cell.length_c   1.000
_cell.angle_alpha   90.00
_cell.angle_beta   90.00
_cell.angle_gamma   90.00
#
_symmetry.space_group_name_H-M   'P 1'
#
loop_
_entity.id
_entity.type
_entity.pdbx_description
1 polymer ?
#
loop_
_entity_poly.entity_id
_entity_poly.type
_entity_poly.pdbx_seq_one_letter_code
_entity_poly.pdbx_strand_id
1 'polypeptide(L)'
;MSSYSLTAASMALIAIMGSQAVAQDAPADAQDLPQALTTLNLQDIQIEDARRGGRKIEGDLPDGGEIRAFVDADGNIRMIDADDTAMPQALIDELLPQAVRDNDILSQFAVVEKLGTFHGRVMVGGSDSDGEDLRAAFDEDGRLIRFGRGDDDMKGPRGMKGHERGHDKGDHRRGPDGERHGHKGHHGHKGDHGKGPRGDMPRIDRDALQEKLGEAGYTDLDNARHTGPRLVLDGTNAAGEAVTIEVDPAGEVVREIAR
;
A
#
# COMPACT_ATOMS: atom_id res chain seq x y z
N MET A 1 29.65 -8.53 -69.14
CA MET A 1 29.05 -7.36 -68.47
C MET A 1 29.94 -6.98 -67.30
N SER A 2 30.03 -5.69 -67.03
CA SER A 2 31.17 -4.93 -66.52
C SER A 2 31.90 -5.41 -65.27
N SER A 3 33.22 -5.20 -65.34
CA SER A 3 34.22 -5.03 -64.29
C SER A 3 33.82 -3.97 -63.24
N TYR A 4 34.31 -4.07 -62.00
CA TYR A 4 35.17 -3.07 -61.33
C TYR A 4 35.77 -3.67 -60.05
N SER A 5 37.10 -3.72 -60.03
CA SER A 5 37.97 -3.86 -58.87
C SER A 5 38.27 -2.48 -58.28
N LEU A 6 38.25 -2.35 -56.94
CA LEU A 6 38.81 -1.20 -56.22
C LEU A 6 39.46 -1.65 -54.90
N THR A 7 40.79 -1.67 -54.92
CA THR A 7 41.73 -1.70 -53.81
C THR A 7 41.87 -0.31 -53.14
N ALA A 8 42.52 -0.30 -51.96
CA ALA A 8 43.10 0.80 -51.17
C ALA A 8 42.23 1.20 -49.95
N ALA A 9 42.62 0.85 -48.71
CA ALA A 9 43.74 1.36 -47.91
C ALA A 9 43.60 2.87 -47.59
N SER A 10 43.39 3.21 -46.31
CA SER A 10 44.11 4.27 -45.58
C SER A 10 43.56 4.44 -44.15
N MET A 11 44.50 4.52 -43.21
CA MET A 11 44.31 4.92 -41.81
C MET A 11 43.70 6.31 -41.68
N ALA A 12 42.94 6.53 -40.59
CA ALA A 12 42.91 7.84 -39.94
C ALA A 12 42.66 7.67 -38.44
N LEU A 13 43.72 7.86 -37.67
CA LEU A 13 43.71 8.02 -36.22
C LEU A 13 43.36 9.50 -35.97
N ILE A 14 42.15 9.77 -35.49
CA ILE A 14 41.75 11.12 -35.07
C ILE A 14 41.59 11.10 -33.55
N ALA A 15 42.61 11.62 -32.88
CA ALA A 15 42.51 12.09 -31.51
C ALA A 15 41.84 13.48 -31.54
N ILE A 16 40.66 13.60 -30.93
CA ILE A 16 40.06 14.90 -30.59
C ILE A 16 40.07 15.01 -29.07
N MET A 17 40.90 15.91 -28.58
CA MET A 17 40.82 16.45 -27.23
C MET A 17 39.66 17.46 -27.16
N GLY A 18 38.89 17.40 -26.08
CA GLY A 18 38.23 18.57 -25.50
C GLY A 18 36.73 18.70 -25.72
N SER A 19 36.02 18.67 -24.59
CA SER A 19 34.75 19.38 -24.36
C SER A 19 33.49 18.78 -24.98
N GLN A 20 32.91 17.81 -24.28
CA GLN A 20 31.75 18.02 -23.41
C GLN A 20 31.28 16.62 -22.99
N ALA A 21 31.32 16.35 -21.69
CA ALA A 21 30.54 15.25 -21.14
C ALA A 21 29.07 15.65 -21.33
N VAL A 22 28.51 15.30 -22.48
CA VAL A 22 27.08 15.05 -22.58
C VAL A 22 26.89 13.90 -21.62
N ALA A 23 26.28 14.15 -20.47
CA ALA A 23 25.67 13.08 -19.70
C ALA A 23 24.62 12.47 -20.63
N GLN A 24 25.04 11.46 -21.40
CA GLN A 24 24.10 10.51 -21.94
C GLN A 24 23.58 9.81 -20.69
N ASP A 25 22.34 10.13 -20.30
CA ASP A 25 21.52 9.15 -19.61
C ASP A 25 21.56 7.92 -20.51
N ALA A 26 22.38 6.96 -20.11
CA ALA A 26 22.30 5.63 -20.67
C ALA A 26 20.88 5.16 -20.38
N PRO A 27 20.15 4.60 -21.36
CA PRO A 27 18.89 3.95 -21.06
C PRO A 27 19.22 2.95 -19.95
N ALA A 28 18.51 3.03 -18.83
CA ALA A 28 18.66 2.08 -17.75
C ALA A 28 18.66 0.68 -18.37
N ASP A 29 19.77 -0.06 -18.21
CA ASP A 29 19.93 -1.33 -18.89
C ASP A 29 18.72 -2.19 -18.54
N ALA A 30 17.92 -2.55 -19.56
CA ALA A 30 16.76 -3.43 -19.41
C ALA A 30 17.12 -4.80 -18.76
N GLN A 31 18.41 -5.07 -18.59
CA GLN A 31 18.98 -6.20 -17.86
C GLN A 31 18.76 -6.15 -16.33
N ASP A 32 18.44 -4.99 -15.77
CA ASP A 32 18.28 -4.81 -14.31
C ASP A 32 16.80 -4.74 -13.86
N LEU A 33 15.88 -4.92 -14.81
CA LEU A 33 14.44 -4.94 -14.59
C LEU A 33 13.95 -6.34 -14.18
N PRO A 34 12.97 -6.44 -13.28
CA PRO A 34 12.21 -7.67 -13.08
C PRO A 34 11.59 -8.17 -14.39
N GLN A 35 11.57 -9.49 -14.59
CA GLN A 35 11.08 -10.13 -15.81
C GLN A 35 9.66 -9.70 -16.21
N ALA A 36 8.79 -9.50 -15.21
CA ALA A 36 7.42 -9.01 -15.40
C ALA A 36 7.38 -7.64 -16.11
N LEU A 37 8.36 -6.76 -15.87
CA LEU A 37 8.45 -5.43 -16.51
C LEU A 37 9.11 -5.50 -17.88
N THR A 38 10.10 -6.39 -18.07
CA THR A 38 10.78 -6.58 -19.35
C THR A 38 9.79 -6.97 -20.46
N THR A 39 8.79 -7.79 -20.11
CA THR A 39 7.76 -8.28 -21.04
C THR A 39 6.84 -7.16 -21.55
N LEU A 40 6.71 -6.06 -20.79
CA LEU A 40 5.86 -4.92 -21.16
C LEU A 40 6.50 -4.00 -22.20
N ASN A 41 7.78 -4.19 -22.51
CA ASN A 41 8.51 -3.39 -23.50
C ASN A 41 8.42 -1.88 -23.22
N LEU A 42 8.62 -1.53 -21.95
CA LEU A 42 8.52 -0.16 -21.43
C LEU A 42 9.49 0.78 -22.15
N GLN A 43 9.05 2.02 -22.36
CA GLN A 43 9.83 3.11 -22.92
C GLN A 43 10.21 4.10 -21.81
N ASP A 44 11.20 4.96 -22.08
CA ASP A 44 11.60 6.06 -21.18
C ASP A 44 11.79 5.65 -19.70
N ILE A 45 12.42 4.49 -19.51
CA ILE A 45 12.59 3.85 -18.19
C ILE A 45 13.47 4.69 -17.27
N GLN A 46 12.93 5.02 -16.10
CA GLN A 46 13.63 5.69 -15.01
C GLN A 46 13.74 4.75 -13.81
N ILE A 47 14.93 4.66 -13.21
CA ILE A 47 15.18 3.85 -12.03
C ILE A 47 15.72 4.77 -10.92
N GLU A 48 14.98 4.85 -9.82
CA GLU A 48 15.33 5.63 -8.64
C GLU A 48 15.52 4.71 -7.43
N ASP A 49 16.54 4.98 -6.61
CA ASP A 49 16.68 4.30 -5.32
C ASP A 49 15.55 4.73 -4.37
N ALA A 50 14.77 3.76 -3.90
CA ALA A 50 13.70 3.97 -2.94
C ALA A 50 14.23 3.93 -1.50
N ARG A 51 13.50 4.59 -0.59
CA ARG A 51 13.80 4.54 0.85
C ARG A 51 13.76 3.09 1.34
N ARG A 52 14.74 2.69 2.15
CA ARG A 52 14.94 1.33 2.71
C ARG A 52 15.51 0.27 1.74
N GLY A 53 16.26 0.71 0.72
CA GLY A 53 17.08 -0.19 -0.11
C GLY A 53 16.30 -0.96 -1.18
N GLY A 54 15.11 -0.47 -1.54
CA GLY A 54 14.41 -0.91 -2.75
C GLY A 54 14.68 0.03 -3.92
N ARG A 55 14.09 -0.27 -5.08
CA ARG A 55 14.13 0.55 -6.28
C ARG A 55 12.72 0.92 -6.71
N LYS A 56 12.54 2.13 -7.20
CA LYS A 56 11.34 2.59 -7.90
C LYS A 56 11.69 2.62 -9.38
N ILE A 57 10.89 1.95 -10.19
CA ILE A 57 11.04 1.86 -11.63
C ILE A 57 9.81 2.52 -12.22
N GLU A 58 10.00 3.54 -13.05
CA GLU A 58 8.95 4.19 -13.83
C GLU A 58 9.24 3.96 -15.31
N GLY A 59 8.19 3.85 -16.13
CA GLY A 59 8.35 3.72 -17.57
C GLY A 59 7.01 3.77 -18.29
N ASP A 60 7.06 4.19 -19.55
CA ASP A 60 5.88 4.40 -20.37
C ASP A 60 5.48 3.11 -21.08
N LEU A 61 4.18 2.82 -21.08
CA LEU A 61 3.63 1.72 -21.86
C LEU A 61 3.60 2.11 -23.36
N PRO A 62 3.85 1.15 -24.27
CA PRO A 62 3.83 1.43 -25.71
C PRO A 62 2.46 1.89 -26.23
N ASP A 63 1.38 1.47 -25.55
CA ASP A 63 0.00 1.82 -25.88
C ASP A 63 -0.48 3.10 -25.16
N GLY A 64 0.40 3.75 -24.38
CA GLY A 64 0.12 4.94 -23.57
C GLY A 64 -0.14 4.64 -22.10
N GLY A 65 0.07 5.65 -21.26
CA GLY A 65 0.03 5.55 -19.79
C GLY A 65 1.40 5.17 -19.20
N GLU A 66 1.53 5.33 -17.89
CA GLU A 66 2.78 5.11 -17.16
C GLU A 66 2.63 3.93 -16.19
N ILE A 67 3.69 3.12 -16.07
CA ILE A 67 3.81 2.09 -15.04
C ILE A 67 4.83 2.53 -14.00
N ARG A 68 4.44 2.44 -12.73
CA ARG A 68 5.33 2.62 -11.58
C ARG A 68 5.43 1.32 -10.79
N ALA A 69 6.61 0.72 -10.74
CA ALA A 69 6.90 -0.47 -9.96
C ALA A 69 7.85 -0.17 -8.79
N PHE A 70 7.51 -0.63 -7.60
CA PHE A 70 8.39 -0.66 -6.44
C PHE A 70 8.93 -2.08 -6.26
N VAL A 71 10.24 -2.19 -6.37
CA VAL A 71 11.01 -3.43 -6.26
C VAL A 71 11.79 -3.40 -4.96
N ASP A 72 11.89 -4.54 -4.27
CA ASP A 72 12.73 -4.63 -3.09
C ASP A 72 14.19 -4.96 -3.39
N ALA A 73 15.00 -5.05 -2.33
CA ALA A 73 16.43 -5.33 -2.42
C ALA A 73 16.74 -6.68 -3.09
N ASP A 74 15.79 -7.61 -3.06
CA ASP A 74 15.93 -8.96 -3.63
C ASP A 74 15.45 -9.01 -5.10
N GLY A 75 14.96 -7.89 -5.63
CA GLY A 75 14.46 -7.80 -7.00
C GLY A 75 12.98 -8.17 -7.16
N ASN A 76 12.23 -8.35 -6.07
CA ASN A 76 10.81 -8.70 -6.13
C ASN A 76 9.93 -7.47 -6.23
N ILE A 77 8.91 -7.50 -7.09
CA ILE A 77 7.89 -6.45 -7.18
C ILE A 77 7.00 -6.51 -5.94
N ARG A 78 7.02 -5.44 -5.13
CA ARG A 78 6.15 -5.27 -3.96
C ARG A 78 4.91 -4.46 -4.26
N MET A 79 4.98 -3.55 -5.23
CA MET A 79 3.84 -2.77 -5.66
C MET A 79 4.05 -2.40 -7.11
N ILE A 80 2.98 -2.39 -7.88
CA ILE A 80 2.95 -1.86 -9.23
C ILE A 80 1.66 -1.08 -9.41
N ASP A 81 1.78 0.07 -10.06
CA ASP A 81 0.70 1.01 -10.37
C ASP A 81 0.74 1.30 -11.87
N ALA A 82 -0.44 1.37 -12.48
CA ALA A 82 -0.68 1.83 -13.82
C ALA A 82 -1.41 3.17 -13.69
N ASP A 83 -0.67 4.27 -13.75
CA ASP A 83 -1.21 5.61 -13.50
C ASP A 83 -2.14 5.99 -14.68
N ASP A 84 -3.40 6.31 -14.36
CA ASP A 84 -4.46 6.72 -15.29
C ASP A 84 -4.70 5.74 -16.46
N THR A 85 -4.33 4.47 -16.33
CA THR A 85 -4.52 3.46 -17.38
C THR A 85 -4.81 2.07 -16.82
N ALA A 86 -5.44 1.23 -17.63
CA ALA A 86 -5.68 -0.15 -17.27
C ALA A 86 -4.37 -0.93 -17.23
N MET A 87 -4.15 -1.69 -16.15
CA MET A 87 -3.00 -2.55 -16.05
C MET A 87 -3.03 -3.64 -17.12
N PRO A 88 -1.91 -3.90 -17.83
CA PRO A 88 -1.85 -4.97 -18.82
C PRO A 88 -2.23 -6.33 -18.23
N GLN A 89 -3.13 -7.06 -18.89
CA GLN A 89 -3.63 -8.35 -18.40
C GLN A 89 -2.51 -9.37 -18.14
N ALA A 90 -1.45 -9.36 -18.96
CA ALA A 90 -0.30 -10.24 -18.77
C ALA A 90 0.37 -10.03 -17.40
N LEU A 91 0.43 -8.78 -16.92
CA LEU A 91 1.00 -8.45 -15.63
C LEU A 91 0.09 -8.87 -14.48
N ILE A 92 -1.24 -8.75 -14.66
CA ILE A 92 -2.23 -9.27 -13.72
C ILE A 92 -2.09 -10.78 -13.58
N ASP A 93 -1.98 -11.51 -14.68
CA ASP A 93 -1.85 -12.97 -14.69
C ASP A 93 -0.53 -13.46 -14.08
N GLU A 94 0.55 -12.68 -14.24
CA GLU A 94 1.86 -13.00 -13.69
C GLU A 94 1.97 -12.68 -12.18
N LEU A 95 1.42 -11.54 -11.74
CA LEU A 95 1.58 -11.07 -10.37
C LEU A 95 0.48 -11.53 -9.41
N LEU A 96 -0.72 -11.80 -9.92
CA LEU A 96 -1.81 -12.29 -9.07
C LEU A 96 -1.83 -13.82 -8.98
N PRO A 97 -1.76 -14.38 -7.77
CA PRO A 97 -2.01 -15.79 -7.56
C PRO A 97 -3.37 -16.20 -8.14
N GLN A 98 -3.44 -17.40 -8.70
CA GLN A 98 -4.66 -17.90 -9.34
C GLN A 98 -5.86 -17.86 -8.38
N ALA A 99 -5.67 -18.19 -7.10
CA ALA A 99 -6.73 -18.12 -6.08
C ALA A 99 -7.33 -16.71 -5.89
N VAL A 100 -6.54 -15.66 -6.12
CA VAL A 100 -7.03 -14.27 -6.10
C VAL A 100 -7.76 -13.95 -7.40
N ARG A 101 -7.22 -14.37 -8.55
CA ARG A 101 -7.82 -14.16 -9.88
C ARG A 101 -9.21 -14.79 -10.01
N ASP A 102 -9.40 -15.95 -9.39
CA ASP A 102 -10.68 -16.68 -9.38
C ASP A 102 -11.68 -16.13 -8.36
N ASN A 103 -11.34 -15.06 -7.62
CA ASN A 103 -12.23 -14.51 -6.61
C ASN A 103 -13.31 -13.63 -7.23
N ASP A 104 -14.57 -13.91 -6.91
CA ASP A 104 -15.75 -13.17 -7.39
C ASP A 104 -15.64 -11.66 -7.19
N ILE A 105 -14.94 -11.19 -6.15
CA ILE A 105 -14.80 -9.76 -5.87
C ILE A 105 -14.08 -9.00 -6.99
N LEU A 106 -13.23 -9.68 -7.78
CA LEU A 106 -12.53 -9.06 -8.89
C LEU A 106 -13.48 -8.64 -10.02
N SER A 107 -14.66 -9.26 -10.12
CA SER A 107 -15.70 -8.84 -11.07
C SER A 107 -16.25 -7.44 -10.82
N GLN A 108 -16.02 -6.87 -9.63
CA GLN A 108 -16.42 -5.50 -9.29
C GLN A 108 -15.45 -4.47 -9.89
N PHE A 109 -14.22 -4.86 -10.21
CA PHE A 109 -13.23 -3.96 -10.82
C PHE A 109 -13.52 -3.89 -12.32
N ALA A 110 -13.89 -2.71 -12.80
CA ALA A 110 -13.93 -2.46 -14.23
C ALA A 110 -12.52 -2.23 -14.77
N VAL A 111 -11.67 -1.58 -13.98
CA VAL A 111 -10.26 -1.35 -14.28
C VAL A 111 -9.42 -1.75 -13.08
N VAL A 112 -8.37 -2.53 -13.33
CA VAL A 112 -7.33 -2.79 -12.32
C VAL A 112 -6.16 -1.89 -12.64
N GLU A 113 -5.74 -1.10 -11.66
CA GLU A 113 -4.70 -0.07 -11.82
C GLU A 113 -3.52 -0.37 -10.89
N LYS A 114 -3.76 -1.05 -9.77
CA LYS A 114 -2.74 -1.25 -8.74
C LYS A 114 -2.70 -2.69 -8.26
N LEU A 115 -1.51 -3.28 -8.23
CA LEU A 115 -1.26 -4.56 -7.57
C LEU A 115 -0.16 -4.40 -6.52
N GLY A 116 -0.18 -5.20 -5.46
CA GLY A 116 0.92 -5.20 -4.50
C GLY A 116 0.94 -6.41 -3.59
N THR A 117 2.13 -6.70 -3.07
CA THR A 117 2.39 -7.77 -2.13
C THR A 117 3.07 -7.20 -0.88
N PHE A 118 2.44 -7.37 0.28
CA PHE A 118 2.94 -6.86 1.54
C PHE A 118 2.70 -7.86 2.67
N HIS A 119 3.78 -8.31 3.31
CA HIS A 119 3.73 -9.22 4.47
C HIS A 119 2.85 -10.46 4.21
N GLY A 120 3.02 -11.10 3.04
CA GLY A 120 2.23 -12.27 2.63
C GLY A 120 0.81 -11.93 2.13
N ARG A 121 0.45 -10.66 1.97
CA ARG A 121 -0.89 -10.28 1.50
C ARG A 121 -0.83 -9.72 0.11
N VAL A 122 -1.81 -10.08 -0.71
CA VAL A 122 -2.01 -9.52 -2.04
C VAL A 122 -3.01 -8.38 -1.94
N MET A 123 -2.74 -7.26 -2.60
CA MET A 123 -3.66 -6.14 -2.73
C MET A 123 -3.94 -5.88 -4.20
N VAL A 124 -5.19 -5.61 -4.51
CA VAL A 124 -5.69 -5.19 -5.82
C VAL A 124 -6.40 -3.86 -5.63
N GLY A 125 -6.07 -2.87 -6.44
CA GLY A 125 -6.71 -1.57 -6.49
C GLY A 125 -7.04 -1.19 -7.92
N GLY A 126 -8.02 -0.32 -8.08
CA GLY A 126 -8.46 0.20 -9.37
C GLY A 126 -9.82 0.84 -9.20
N SER A 127 -10.65 0.78 -10.22
CA SER A 127 -11.95 1.45 -10.25
C SER A 127 -13.07 0.53 -10.74
N ASP A 128 -14.29 0.84 -10.35
CA ASP A 128 -15.49 0.16 -10.85
C ASP A 128 -16.04 0.82 -12.13
N SER A 129 -17.20 0.36 -12.61
CA SER A 129 -17.79 0.88 -13.85
C SER A 129 -18.22 2.34 -13.78
N ASP A 130 -18.44 2.87 -12.58
CA ASP A 130 -18.81 4.26 -12.33
C ASP A 130 -17.57 5.15 -12.10
N GLY A 131 -16.37 4.55 -12.12
CA GLY A 131 -15.10 5.23 -11.86
C GLY A 131 -14.83 5.44 -10.37
N GLU A 132 -15.54 4.73 -9.49
CA GLU A 132 -15.28 4.79 -8.06
C GLU A 132 -14.12 3.86 -7.69
N ASP A 133 -13.19 4.38 -6.88
CA ASP A 133 -12.05 3.63 -6.40
C ASP A 133 -12.49 2.36 -5.66
N LEU A 134 -11.89 1.24 -6.02
CA LEU A 134 -12.03 -0.03 -5.34
C LEU A 134 -10.68 -0.51 -4.84
N ARG A 135 -10.69 -1.18 -3.69
CA ARG A 135 -9.52 -1.93 -3.24
C ARG A 135 -9.92 -3.20 -2.51
N ALA A 136 -9.24 -4.27 -2.85
CA ALA A 136 -9.34 -5.58 -2.24
C ALA A 136 -7.98 -6.01 -1.67
N ALA A 137 -7.99 -6.72 -0.55
CA ALA A 137 -6.81 -7.35 0.03
C ALA A 137 -7.12 -8.81 0.37
N PHE A 138 -6.18 -9.69 0.04
CA PHE A 138 -6.29 -11.14 0.17
C PHE A 138 -5.15 -11.68 1.03
N ASP A 139 -5.38 -12.82 1.68
CA ASP A 139 -4.32 -13.60 2.33
C ASP A 139 -3.54 -14.44 1.30
N GLU A 140 -2.56 -15.21 1.78
CA GLU A 140 -1.71 -16.09 0.96
C GLU A 140 -2.50 -17.18 0.24
N ASP A 141 -3.65 -17.59 0.80
CA ASP A 141 -4.54 -18.60 0.23
C ASP A 141 -5.55 -18.00 -0.78
N GLY A 142 -5.51 -16.68 -1.00
CA GLY A 142 -6.45 -15.97 -1.88
C GLY A 142 -7.81 -15.67 -1.23
N ARG A 143 -7.96 -15.83 0.09
CA ARG A 143 -9.20 -15.44 0.78
C ARG A 143 -9.25 -13.93 0.96
N LEU A 144 -10.43 -13.36 0.70
CA LEU A 144 -10.66 -11.93 0.88
C LEU A 144 -10.57 -11.55 2.37
N ILE A 145 -9.63 -10.68 2.70
CA ILE A 145 -9.47 -10.09 4.04
C ILE A 145 -10.25 -8.78 4.13
N ARG A 146 -10.19 -7.96 3.08
CA ARG A 146 -10.79 -6.63 3.06
C ARG A 146 -11.22 -6.26 1.65
N PHE A 147 -12.37 -5.64 1.53
CA PHE A 147 -12.84 -4.93 0.34
C PHE A 147 -13.39 -3.57 0.77
N GLY A 148 -13.18 -2.54 -0.03
CA GLY A 148 -13.67 -1.20 0.25
C GLY A 148 -13.79 -0.38 -1.04
N ARG A 149 -14.60 0.68 -0.94
CA ARG A 149 -14.97 1.57 -2.04
C ARG A 149 -14.70 3.02 -1.62
N GLY A 150 -14.07 3.80 -2.49
CA GLY A 150 -13.62 5.17 -2.22
C GLY A 150 -12.37 5.28 -1.34
N ASP A 151 -11.84 6.51 -1.29
CA ASP A 151 -10.59 6.88 -0.63
C ASP A 151 -10.66 6.80 0.90
N ASP A 152 -11.87 6.97 1.46
CA ASP A 152 -12.11 7.19 2.88
C ASP A 152 -12.19 5.89 3.70
N ASP A 153 -12.61 4.78 3.10
CA ASP A 153 -12.81 3.49 3.78
C ASP A 153 -11.50 2.75 4.08
N MET A 154 -10.36 3.25 3.59
CA MET A 154 -9.05 2.62 3.71
C MET A 154 -8.04 3.43 4.54
N LYS A 155 -8.44 4.50 5.23
CA LYS A 155 -7.64 5.04 6.34
C LYS A 155 -7.65 4.02 7.47
N GLY A 156 -6.61 3.18 7.54
CA GLY A 156 -6.30 2.46 8.77
C GLY A 156 -6.21 3.42 9.97
N PRO A 157 -6.20 2.93 11.23
CA PRO A 157 -6.25 3.77 12.45
C PRO A 157 -5.10 4.79 12.64
N ARG A 158 -4.24 4.96 11.63
CA ARG A 158 -3.24 6.01 11.52
C ARG A 158 -3.25 6.54 10.09
N GLY A 159 -4.30 7.26 9.74
CA GLY A 159 -4.27 8.20 8.61
C GLY A 159 -3.21 9.26 8.91
N MET A 160 -1.97 9.01 8.50
CA MET A 160 -0.95 10.04 8.42
C MET A 160 -1.50 11.14 7.52
N LYS A 161 -1.56 12.31 8.13
CA LYS A 161 -1.98 13.60 7.62
C LYS A 161 -1.11 14.00 6.42
N GLY A 162 -1.35 13.40 5.27
CA GLY A 162 -0.88 13.87 3.97
C GLY A 162 -1.83 14.95 3.46
N HIS A 163 -1.73 16.17 3.99
CA HIS A 163 -2.34 17.33 3.36
C HIS A 163 -1.31 17.98 2.42
N GLU A 164 -1.29 17.49 1.20
CA GLU A 164 -0.96 18.22 -0.03
C GLU A 164 -2.24 18.15 -0.86
N ARG A 165 -2.89 19.18 -1.39
CA ARG A 165 -2.67 20.63 -1.50
C ARG A 165 -4.05 21.28 -1.54
N GLY A 166 -4.14 22.51 -1.03
CA GLY A 166 -5.28 23.39 -1.26
C GLY A 166 -4.77 24.82 -1.29
N HIS A 167 -4.21 25.22 -2.42
CA HIS A 167 -3.98 26.62 -2.72
C HIS A 167 -5.35 27.29 -2.86
N ASP A 168 -5.74 28.11 -1.89
CA ASP A 168 -6.76 29.12 -2.15
C ASP A 168 -6.45 30.44 -1.47
N LYS A 169 -6.79 31.48 -2.22
CA LYS A 169 -6.33 32.86 -2.11
C LYS A 169 -6.82 33.56 -0.85
N GLY A 170 -5.93 34.31 -0.22
CA GLY A 170 -6.27 35.31 0.79
C GLY A 170 -5.41 36.57 0.59
N ASP A 171 -5.79 37.40 -0.39
CA ASP A 171 -5.27 38.75 -0.57
C ASP A 171 -5.60 39.63 0.66
N HIS A 172 -4.60 39.97 1.47
CA HIS A 172 -4.67 41.13 2.36
C HIS A 172 -3.37 41.95 2.29
N ARG A 173 -3.38 42.98 1.43
CA ARG A 173 -2.46 44.12 1.51
C ARG A 173 -3.10 45.27 2.30
N ARG A 174 -2.21 46.02 3.00
CA ARG A 174 -2.34 47.29 3.76
C ARG A 174 -2.79 47.16 5.23
N GLY A 175 -2.10 47.73 6.22
CA GLY A 175 -1.07 48.80 6.21
C GLY A 175 -0.31 48.92 7.55
N PRO A 176 0.46 50.02 7.73
CA PRO A 176 1.58 50.13 8.69
C PRO A 176 1.22 50.78 10.04
N ASP A 177 2.13 50.61 11.00
CA ASP A 177 2.30 51.32 12.28
C ASP A 177 1.25 51.17 13.39
N GLY A 178 1.73 50.98 14.63
CA GLY A 178 0.90 51.11 15.83
C GLY A 178 1.40 50.32 17.03
N GLU A 179 2.35 50.90 17.76
CA GLU A 179 2.74 50.45 19.10
C GLU A 179 1.58 50.49 20.11
N ARG A 180 1.77 49.73 21.20
CA ARG A 180 1.39 49.99 22.61
C ARG A 180 0.12 49.38 23.24
N HIS A 181 0.41 48.79 24.42
CA HIS A 181 -0.42 48.45 25.60
C HIS A 181 -1.41 47.28 25.40
N GLY A 182 -1.42 46.21 26.21
CA GLY A 182 -0.73 45.90 27.45
C GLY A 182 -1.73 45.24 28.41
N HIS A 183 -1.57 43.95 28.71
CA HIS A 183 -2.02 43.38 29.98
C HIS A 183 -1.00 42.36 30.49
N LYS A 184 -0.80 42.47 31.80
CA LYS A 184 0.35 42.04 32.58
C LYS A 184 -0.17 41.09 33.65
N GLY A 185 0.55 39.99 33.88
CA GLY A 185 0.44 39.13 35.07
C GLY A 185 -0.69 38.10 35.01
N HIS A 186 -0.58 36.88 35.54
CA HIS A 186 0.34 36.36 36.55
C HIS A 186 0.56 34.86 36.39
N HIS A 187 1.75 34.44 36.84
CA HIS A 187 2.11 33.07 37.18
C HIS A 187 1.09 32.38 38.10
N GLY A 188 0.96 31.07 37.92
CA GLY A 188 0.68 30.15 39.02
C GLY A 188 -0.54 29.28 38.81
N HIS A 189 -0.39 28.20 38.05
CA HIS A 189 -0.74 26.88 38.57
C HIS A 189 0.10 25.82 37.87
N LYS A 190 0.95 25.15 38.65
CA LYS A 190 1.36 23.77 38.40
C LYS A 190 0.08 22.94 38.25
N GLY A 191 -0.31 22.63 37.01
CA GLY A 191 -0.86 21.32 36.69
C GLY A 191 0.35 20.49 36.31
N ASP A 192 0.95 19.79 37.25
CA ASP A 192 0.65 18.38 37.48
C ASP A 192 0.68 17.61 36.15
N HIS A 193 1.65 16.71 36.06
CA HIS A 193 1.78 15.74 35.00
C HIS A 193 0.61 14.75 35.10
N GLY A 194 -0.60 15.23 34.81
CA GLY A 194 -1.71 14.40 34.44
C GLY A 194 -1.32 13.75 33.13
N LYS A 195 -0.79 12.52 33.23
CA LYS A 195 -1.04 11.48 32.23
C LYS A 195 -2.52 11.59 31.87
N GLY A 196 -2.84 12.36 30.83
CA GLY A 196 -4.15 12.30 30.21
C GLY A 196 -4.42 10.82 29.98
N PRO A 197 -5.63 10.32 30.27
CA PRO A 197 -5.89 8.90 30.23
C PRO A 197 -5.46 8.43 28.84
N ARG A 198 -4.36 7.68 28.79
CA ARG A 198 -4.27 6.59 27.83
C ARG A 198 -5.56 5.88 28.11
N GLY A 199 -6.57 6.07 27.26
CA GLY A 199 -7.81 5.35 27.41
C GLY A 199 -7.35 3.91 27.58
N ASP A 200 -7.54 3.37 28.78
CA ASP A 200 -7.76 1.95 28.88
C ASP A 200 -8.90 1.77 27.90
N MET A 201 -8.56 1.28 26.69
CA MET A 201 -9.54 0.51 25.93
C MET A 201 -10.17 -0.40 26.97
N PRO A 202 -11.50 -0.47 27.10
CA PRO A 202 -12.13 -1.35 28.07
C PRO A 202 -11.44 -2.70 27.92
N ARG A 203 -10.55 -3.00 28.87
CA ARG A 203 -9.85 -4.26 28.88
C ARG A 203 -10.99 -5.17 29.24
N ILE A 204 -11.44 -5.96 28.29
CA ILE A 204 -12.45 -6.97 28.55
C ILE A 204 -11.93 -7.72 29.77
N ASP A 205 -12.64 -7.56 30.89
CA ASP A 205 -12.24 -8.16 32.14
C ASP A 205 -12.32 -9.66 31.92
N ARG A 206 -11.16 -10.31 31.90
CA ARG A 206 -11.04 -11.71 31.50
C ARG A 206 -11.83 -12.60 32.44
N ASP A 207 -11.88 -12.24 33.72
CA ASP A 207 -12.58 -13.01 34.74
C ASP A 207 -14.10 -12.86 34.53
N ALA A 208 -14.58 -11.64 34.25
CA ALA A 208 -15.99 -11.40 33.93
C ALA A 208 -16.41 -12.03 32.59
N LEU A 209 -15.52 -12.05 31.60
CA LEU A 209 -15.78 -12.72 30.32
C LEU A 209 -15.85 -14.24 30.49
N GLN A 210 -14.95 -14.81 31.29
CA GLN A 210 -14.94 -16.24 31.55
C GLN A 210 -16.18 -16.69 32.33
N GLU A 211 -16.65 -15.88 33.28
CA GLU A 211 -17.93 -16.10 33.97
C GLU A 211 -19.10 -16.07 32.98
N LYS A 212 -19.21 -15.01 32.17
CA LYS A 212 -20.29 -14.83 31.18
C LYS A 212 -20.31 -15.93 30.11
N LEU A 213 -19.15 -16.31 29.59
CA LEU A 213 -19.03 -17.40 28.60
C LEU A 213 -19.29 -18.76 29.25
N GLY A 214 -18.88 -18.95 30.51
CA GLY A 214 -19.23 -20.13 31.29
C GLY A 214 -20.74 -20.28 31.49
N GLU A 215 -21.46 -19.19 31.80
CA GLU A 215 -22.93 -19.18 31.89
C GLU A 215 -23.60 -19.53 30.54
N ALA A 216 -22.99 -19.12 29.44
CA ALA A 216 -23.43 -19.47 28.09
C ALA A 216 -23.06 -20.91 27.66
N GLY A 217 -22.40 -21.68 28.52
CA GLY A 217 -22.05 -23.08 28.30
C GLY A 217 -20.70 -23.30 27.59
N TYR A 218 -19.87 -22.27 27.47
CA TYR A 218 -18.52 -22.41 26.94
C TYR A 218 -17.54 -22.85 28.03
N THR A 219 -16.67 -23.80 27.69
CA THR A 219 -15.66 -24.38 28.57
C THR A 219 -14.28 -24.35 27.89
N ASP A 220 -13.22 -24.66 28.62
CA ASP A 220 -11.84 -24.75 28.08
C ASP A 220 -11.35 -23.49 27.33
N LEU A 221 -11.69 -22.30 27.84
CA LEU A 221 -11.37 -21.03 27.18
C LEU A 221 -9.86 -20.71 27.24
N ASP A 222 -9.18 -20.81 26.11
CA ASP A 222 -7.74 -20.62 25.97
C ASP A 222 -7.37 -19.78 24.73
N ASN A 223 -6.08 -19.50 24.54
CA ASN A 223 -5.54 -18.80 23.37
C ASN A 223 -6.17 -17.42 23.07
N ALA A 224 -6.54 -16.67 24.10
CA ALA A 224 -7.11 -15.34 23.98
C ALA A 224 -6.14 -14.37 23.29
N ARG A 225 -6.53 -13.86 22.12
CA ARG A 225 -5.75 -12.92 21.29
C ARG A 225 -6.61 -11.76 20.82
N HIS A 226 -6.05 -10.56 20.89
CA HIS A 226 -6.74 -9.36 20.39
C HIS A 226 -6.59 -9.25 18.87
N THR A 227 -7.72 -9.12 18.18
CA THR A 227 -7.81 -8.82 16.76
C THR A 227 -8.47 -7.45 16.61
N GLY A 228 -7.65 -6.39 16.68
CA GLY A 228 -8.15 -5.01 16.72
C GLY A 228 -8.96 -4.75 18.00
N PRO A 229 -10.22 -4.26 17.89
CA PRO A 229 -11.07 -4.03 19.07
C PRO A 229 -11.68 -5.32 19.64
N ARG A 230 -11.58 -6.45 18.91
CA ARG A 230 -12.22 -7.71 19.27
C ARG A 230 -11.23 -8.66 19.95
N LEU A 231 -11.78 -9.59 20.73
CA LEU A 231 -11.03 -10.67 21.36
C LEU A 231 -11.41 -12.00 20.73
N VAL A 232 -10.43 -12.75 20.25
CA VAL A 232 -10.63 -14.11 19.74
C VAL A 232 -10.07 -15.07 20.76
N LEU A 233 -10.83 -16.09 21.13
CA LEU A 233 -10.40 -17.15 22.04
C LEU A 233 -10.84 -18.51 21.51
N ASP A 234 -10.09 -19.55 21.82
CA ASP A 234 -10.47 -20.94 21.57
C ASP A 234 -11.22 -21.46 22.80
N GLY A 235 -12.16 -22.37 22.59
CA GLY A 235 -12.90 -23.00 23.67
C GLY A 235 -13.74 -24.17 23.19
N THR A 236 -14.55 -24.70 24.08
CA THR A 236 -15.50 -25.78 23.81
C THR A 236 -16.91 -25.24 24.00
N ASN A 237 -17.80 -25.40 23.01
CA ASN A 237 -19.19 -24.94 23.12
C ASN A 237 -20.05 -25.88 23.98
N ALA A 238 -21.32 -25.52 24.23
CA ALA A 238 -22.24 -26.33 25.02
C ALA A 238 -22.53 -27.72 24.42
N ALA A 239 -22.26 -27.93 23.13
CA ALA A 239 -22.37 -29.21 22.45
C ALA A 239 -21.12 -30.10 22.62
N GLY A 240 -20.06 -29.59 23.24
CA GLY A 240 -18.80 -30.30 23.43
C GLY A 240 -17.85 -30.19 22.23
N GLU A 241 -18.11 -29.27 21.30
CA GLU A 241 -17.29 -29.08 20.09
C GLU A 241 -16.23 -28.01 20.33
N ALA A 242 -15.03 -28.24 19.81
CA ALA A 242 -13.97 -27.23 19.82
C ALA A 242 -14.34 -26.09 18.87
N VAL A 243 -14.33 -24.87 19.38
CA VAL A 243 -14.74 -23.67 18.65
C VAL A 243 -13.74 -22.53 18.86
N THR A 244 -13.61 -21.67 17.86
CA THR A 244 -12.99 -20.36 18.01
C THR A 244 -14.11 -19.32 18.12
N ILE A 245 -14.10 -18.57 19.22
CA ILE A 245 -15.11 -17.59 19.61
C ILE A 245 -14.52 -16.19 19.43
N GLU A 246 -15.20 -15.34 18.67
CA GLU A 246 -14.89 -13.92 18.53
C GLU A 246 -15.87 -13.10 19.36
N VAL A 247 -15.31 -12.26 20.22
CA VAL A 247 -16.02 -11.44 21.19
C VAL A 247 -15.75 -9.97 20.88
N ASP A 248 -16.80 -9.15 20.92
CA ASP A 248 -16.69 -7.71 20.74
C ASP A 248 -16.17 -6.98 22.00
N PRO A 249 -15.92 -5.64 21.94
CA PRO A 249 -15.50 -4.87 23.11
C PRO A 249 -16.50 -4.88 24.29
N ALA A 250 -17.77 -5.24 24.06
CA ALA A 250 -18.81 -5.34 25.08
C ALA A 250 -18.86 -6.73 25.74
N GLY A 251 -18.03 -7.68 25.28
CA GLY A 251 -18.02 -9.04 25.81
C GLY A 251 -19.15 -9.91 25.23
N GLU A 252 -19.66 -9.58 24.04
CA GLU A 252 -20.68 -10.36 23.33
C GLU A 252 -20.06 -11.23 22.24
N VAL A 253 -20.52 -12.49 22.13
CA VAL A 253 -20.08 -13.39 21.08
C VAL A 253 -20.68 -12.92 19.76
N VAL A 254 -19.82 -12.46 18.86
CA VAL A 254 -20.20 -11.99 17.52
C VAL A 254 -19.95 -13.04 16.45
N ARG A 255 -19.12 -14.05 16.75
CA ARG A 255 -18.84 -15.16 15.83
C ARG A 255 -18.40 -16.41 16.59
N GLU A 256 -18.91 -17.55 16.18
CA GLU A 256 -18.44 -18.88 16.59
C GLU A 256 -18.03 -19.66 15.34
N ILE A 257 -16.89 -20.34 15.38
CA ILE A 257 -16.37 -21.15 14.28
C ILE A 257 -15.96 -22.50 14.84
N ALA A 258 -16.63 -23.58 14.43
CA ALA A 258 -16.22 -24.95 14.77
C ALA A 258 -14.84 -25.29 14.18
N ARG A 259 -14.02 -25.98 14.96
CA ARG A 259 -12.71 -26.51 14.57
C ARG A 259 -12.73 -28.01 14.32
#